data_AF-A0A2P5CAA4-F1
#
_entry.id   AF-A0A2P5CAA4-F1
#
_cell.length_a   1.000
_cell.length_b   1.000
_cell.length_c   1.000
_cell.angle_alpha   90.00
_cell.angle_beta   90.00
_cell.angle_gamma   90.00
#
_symmetry.space_group_name_H-M   'P 1'
#
loop_
_entity.id
_entity.type
_entity.pdbx_description
1 polymer ?
#
loop_
_entity_poly.entity_id
_entity_poly.type
_entity_poly.pdbx_seq_one_letter_code
_entity_poly.pdbx_strand_id
1 'polypeptide(L)'
;MGNIRKPFKGIIKDFKGRVACYKEDWTCALCSGVGILAPTAYIFFASALPVIAFGEQLNRDTDGSLSTVETLASTAICGIIHSIFGGQPLLILGVAEPTVIMYTYLYSFSKGRAELGSKLFLAWASWVCVWTALLLFLLAIFNACAIITRFTRIAGELFGMLIAVLFIQEAVKGMISEFSVPKAEDPKLEHHQFQWLYVNGLLSIIFSFGLLITALKSRRARSWRYGTGSLRGFIADYGVPLMVVLWTALSYSVPSKIPEGVPRRLFCPLPWESASLYHWTVIKVLSFLFSEC
;
A
#
# COMPACT_ATOMS: atom_id res chain seq x y z
N MET A 1 16.56 -18.87 -30.52
CA MET A 1 17.58 -19.00 -29.43
C MET A 1 18.88 -18.29 -29.84
N GLY A 2 18.92 -16.95 -29.88
CA GLY A 2 20.07 -16.22 -30.47
C GLY A 2 20.58 -14.98 -29.73
N ASN A 3 20.08 -14.65 -28.54
CA ASN A 3 20.35 -13.34 -27.91
C ASN A 3 21.14 -13.36 -26.59
N ILE A 4 21.73 -14.51 -26.21
CA ILE A 4 22.56 -14.65 -24.97
C ILE A 4 23.98 -14.09 -25.14
N ARG A 5 24.34 -13.50 -26.30
CA ARG A 5 25.77 -13.29 -26.62
C ARG A 5 26.48 -12.15 -25.90
N LYS A 6 25.80 -11.26 -25.15
CA LYS A 6 26.48 -10.25 -24.31
C LYS A 6 25.66 -9.95 -23.04
N PRO A 7 26.14 -10.29 -21.83
CA PRO A 7 25.51 -9.81 -20.59
C PRO A 7 25.46 -8.28 -20.62
N PHE A 8 24.48 -7.68 -19.94
CA PHE A 8 24.25 -6.21 -19.86
C PHE A 8 23.75 -5.49 -21.12
N LYS A 9 23.68 -6.16 -22.29
CA LYS A 9 23.22 -5.49 -23.52
C LYS A 9 21.79 -4.94 -23.41
N GLY A 10 20.90 -5.62 -22.69
CA GLY A 10 19.54 -5.15 -22.41
C GLY A 10 19.55 -3.85 -21.59
N ILE A 11 20.21 -3.87 -20.44
CA ILE A 11 20.33 -2.73 -19.53
C ILE A 11 20.88 -1.48 -20.24
N ILE A 12 21.95 -1.64 -21.05
CA ILE A 12 22.54 -0.51 -21.78
C ILE A 12 21.56 0.08 -22.80
N LYS A 13 20.75 -0.76 -23.47
CA LYS A 13 19.74 -0.30 -24.42
C LYS A 13 18.63 0.48 -23.71
N ASP A 14 18.15 -0.05 -22.59
CA ASP A 14 17.07 0.57 -21.82
C ASP A 14 17.53 1.92 -21.22
N PHE A 15 18.76 1.97 -20.70
CA PHE A 15 19.35 3.21 -20.20
C PHE A 15 19.48 4.27 -21.29
N LYS A 16 20.01 3.92 -22.48
CA LYS A 16 20.11 4.86 -23.60
C LYS A 16 18.75 5.39 -24.05
N GLY A 17 17.73 4.53 -24.07
CA GLY A 17 16.36 4.94 -24.37
C GLY A 17 15.81 5.93 -23.35
N ARG A 18 16.02 5.68 -22.05
CA ARG A 18 15.52 6.55 -20.98
C ARG A 18 16.23 7.91 -20.95
N VAL A 19 17.56 7.94 -21.11
CA VAL A 19 18.35 9.18 -21.06
C VAL A 19 17.92 10.18 -22.13
N ALA A 20 17.53 9.70 -23.31
CA ALA A 20 17.07 10.57 -24.40
C ALA A 20 15.82 11.38 -24.00
N CYS A 21 14.84 10.75 -23.35
CA CYS A 21 13.59 11.40 -22.95
C CYS A 21 13.68 12.10 -21.59
N TYR A 22 14.67 11.78 -20.75
CA TYR A 22 14.72 12.25 -19.37
C TYR A 22 14.75 13.78 -19.26
N LYS A 23 15.52 14.45 -20.12
CA LYS A 23 15.58 15.92 -20.12
C LYS A 23 14.24 16.54 -20.50
N GLU A 24 13.56 15.95 -21.48
CA GLU A 24 12.25 16.43 -21.96
C GLU A 24 11.19 16.31 -20.86
N ASP A 25 11.16 15.20 -20.12
CA ASP A 25 10.21 14.98 -19.02
C ASP A 25 10.24 16.12 -17.99
N TRP A 26 11.44 16.53 -17.55
CA TRP A 26 11.59 17.63 -16.58
C TRP A 26 11.18 18.98 -17.15
N THR A 27 11.54 19.27 -18.40
CA THR A 27 11.14 20.53 -19.04
C THR A 27 9.63 20.61 -19.25
N CYS A 28 9.00 19.52 -19.69
CA CYS A 28 7.56 19.43 -19.88
C CYS A 28 6.80 19.54 -18.55
N ALA A 29 7.31 18.92 -17.49
CA ALA A 29 6.71 19.02 -16.15
C ALA A 29 6.71 20.47 -15.64
N LEU A 30 7.81 21.21 -15.80
CA LEU A 30 7.90 22.61 -15.38
C LEU A 30 7.00 23.53 -16.24
N CYS A 31 6.91 23.30 -17.55
CA CYS A 31 6.04 24.06 -18.44
C CYS A 31 4.54 23.85 -18.17
N SER A 32 4.15 22.69 -17.65
CA SER A 32 2.75 22.35 -17.39
C SER A 32 2.15 23.06 -16.16
N GLY A 33 2.98 23.71 -15.33
CA GLY A 33 2.55 24.55 -14.21
C GLY A 33 1.55 23.86 -13.27
N VAL A 34 0.44 24.55 -12.98
CA VAL A 34 -0.59 24.13 -12.02
C VAL A 34 -1.43 22.94 -12.52
N GLY A 35 -1.41 22.65 -13.83
CA GLY A 35 -2.21 21.57 -14.43
C GLY A 35 -1.84 20.16 -13.95
N ILE A 36 -0.62 19.98 -13.42
CA ILE A 36 -0.15 18.70 -12.87
C ILE A 36 -0.72 18.39 -11.48
N LEU A 37 -1.13 19.41 -10.72
CA LEU A 37 -1.57 19.22 -9.33
C LEU A 37 -2.79 18.31 -9.21
N ALA A 38 -3.73 18.37 -10.16
CA ALA A 38 -4.93 17.54 -10.15
C ALA A 38 -4.61 16.05 -10.36
N PRO A 39 -3.89 15.65 -11.43
CA PRO A 39 -3.41 14.28 -11.58
C PRO A 39 -2.53 13.80 -10.42
N THR A 40 -1.61 14.63 -9.94
CA THR A 40 -0.70 14.25 -8.83
C THR A 40 -1.48 13.97 -7.55
N ALA A 41 -2.43 14.83 -7.18
CA ALA A 41 -3.26 14.60 -6.01
C ALA A 41 -4.13 13.35 -6.19
N TYR A 42 -4.77 13.17 -7.34
CA TYR A 42 -5.58 11.98 -7.62
C TYR A 42 -4.77 10.69 -7.46
N ILE A 43 -3.58 10.62 -8.07
CA ILE A 43 -2.70 9.45 -7.98
C ILE A 43 -2.20 9.25 -6.55
N PHE A 44 -1.83 10.32 -5.83
CA PHE A 44 -1.40 10.24 -4.44
C PHE A 44 -2.43 9.52 -3.57
N PHE A 45 -3.70 9.93 -3.62
CA PHE A 45 -4.75 9.27 -2.84
C PHE A 45 -5.06 7.87 -3.36
N ALA A 46 -5.04 7.66 -4.68
CA ALA A 46 -5.24 6.34 -5.26
C ALA A 46 -4.15 5.32 -4.86
N SER A 47 -2.91 5.77 -4.63
CA SER A 47 -1.81 4.92 -4.14
C SER A 47 -1.74 4.83 -2.62
N ALA A 48 -2.07 5.89 -1.88
CA ALA A 48 -1.96 5.92 -0.42
C ALA A 48 -3.03 5.05 0.26
N LEU A 49 -4.27 5.07 -0.23
CA LEU A 49 -5.37 4.34 0.42
C LEU A 49 -5.16 2.82 0.45
N PRO A 50 -4.79 2.15 -0.67
CA PRO A 50 -4.48 0.72 -0.62
C PRO A 50 -3.27 0.40 0.26
N VAL A 51 -2.25 1.26 0.28
CA VAL A 51 -1.06 1.06 1.11
C VAL A 51 -1.40 1.14 2.60
N ILE A 52 -2.28 2.07 3.00
CA ILE A 52 -2.75 2.15 4.39
C ILE A 52 -3.57 0.90 4.75
N ALA A 53 -4.48 0.48 3.88
CA ALA A 53 -5.29 -0.72 4.11
C ALA A 53 -4.43 -1.99 4.25
N PHE A 54 -3.50 -2.21 3.32
CA PHE A 54 -2.57 -3.34 3.37
C PHE A 54 -1.55 -3.24 4.49
N GLY A 55 -1.12 -2.03 4.86
CA GLY A 55 -0.25 -1.81 6.00
C GLY A 55 -0.94 -2.15 7.32
N GLU A 56 -2.23 -1.83 7.48
CA GLU A 56 -3.02 -2.27 8.63
C GLU A 56 -3.27 -3.78 8.64
N GLN A 57 -3.51 -4.38 7.47
CA GLN A 57 -3.58 -5.84 7.36
C GLN A 57 -2.28 -6.51 7.82
N LEU A 58 -1.12 -6.00 7.35
CA LEU A 58 0.20 -6.45 7.80
C LEU A 58 0.38 -6.29 9.31
N ASN A 59 -0.02 -5.16 9.87
CA ASN A 59 0.05 -4.88 11.30
C ASN A 59 -0.73 -5.92 12.11
N ARG A 60 -1.96 -6.24 11.68
CA ARG A 60 -2.82 -7.24 12.32
C ARG A 60 -2.29 -8.66 12.18
N ASP A 61 -1.78 -9.03 11.01
CA ASP A 61 -1.34 -10.39 10.70
C ASP A 61 0.08 -10.69 11.24
N THR A 62 0.87 -9.67 11.57
CA THR A 62 2.24 -9.79 12.12
C THR A 62 2.35 -9.47 13.61
N ASP A 63 1.23 -9.48 14.34
CA ASP A 63 1.15 -9.14 15.77
C ASP A 63 1.84 -7.79 16.11
N GLY A 64 1.74 -6.80 15.22
CA GLY A 64 2.38 -5.48 15.40
C GLY A 64 3.86 -5.39 15.02
N SER A 65 4.45 -6.45 14.47
CA SER A 65 5.88 -6.46 14.08
C SER A 65 6.18 -5.60 12.85
N LEU A 66 5.21 -5.42 11.95
CA LEU A 66 5.28 -4.53 10.79
C LEU A 66 4.14 -3.52 10.84
N SER A 67 4.46 -2.25 11.01
CA SER A 67 3.45 -1.20 11.16
C SER A 67 3.01 -0.61 9.82
N THR A 68 1.80 -0.06 9.79
CA THR A 68 1.25 0.69 8.65
C THR A 68 2.14 1.86 8.25
N VAL A 69 2.74 2.56 9.23
CA VAL A 69 3.62 3.71 8.97
C VAL A 69 4.92 3.30 8.28
N GLU A 70 5.46 2.13 8.61
CA GLU A 70 6.68 1.59 8.00
C GLU A 70 6.41 1.18 6.55
N THR A 71 5.24 0.60 6.31
CA THR A 71 4.76 0.26 4.96
C THR A 71 4.58 1.51 4.10
N LEU A 72 4.00 2.57 4.67
CA LEU A 72 3.85 3.87 4.01
C LEU A 72 5.21 4.53 3.73
N ALA A 73 6.12 4.53 4.70
CA ALA A 73 7.46 5.08 4.54
C ALA A 73 8.25 4.32 3.46
N SER A 74 8.17 2.99 3.45
CA SER A 74 8.81 2.13 2.45
C SER A 74 8.32 2.44 1.03
N THR A 75 6.99 2.54 0.84
CA THR A 75 6.42 2.89 -0.47
C THR A 75 6.78 4.30 -0.92
N ALA A 76 6.82 5.27 -0.01
CA ALA A 76 7.22 6.64 -0.31
C ALA A 76 8.70 6.71 -0.75
N ILE A 77 9.61 6.09 0.00
CA ILE A 77 11.05 6.09 -0.32
C ILE A 77 11.29 5.34 -1.64
N CYS A 78 10.74 4.14 -1.80
CA CYS A 78 10.86 3.37 -3.03
C CYS A 78 10.23 4.09 -4.22
N GLY A 79 9.12 4.80 -4.03
CA GLY A 79 8.45 5.61 -5.05
C GLY A 79 9.32 6.78 -5.52
N ILE A 80 9.95 7.51 -4.59
CA ILE A 80 10.87 8.61 -4.93
C ILE A 80 12.07 8.07 -5.71
N ILE A 81 12.72 7.03 -5.22
CA ILE A 81 13.87 6.40 -5.88
C ILE A 81 13.47 5.90 -7.29
N HIS A 82 12.33 5.23 -7.41
CA HIS A 82 11.83 4.73 -8.68
C HIS A 82 11.45 5.85 -9.65
N SER A 83 10.90 6.98 -9.17
CA SER A 83 10.55 8.10 -10.04
C SER A 83 11.78 8.78 -10.66
N ILE A 84 12.91 8.80 -9.94
CA ILE A 84 14.16 9.43 -10.40
C ILE A 84 14.96 8.48 -11.30
N PHE A 85 15.10 7.21 -10.90
CA PHE A 85 15.99 6.23 -11.55
C PHE A 85 15.26 5.19 -12.40
N GLY A 86 13.93 5.13 -12.35
CA GLY A 86 13.12 4.14 -13.04
C GLY A 86 13.12 4.30 -14.55
N GLY A 87 13.01 3.16 -15.25
CA GLY A 87 12.90 3.11 -16.71
C GLY A 87 11.54 3.59 -17.24
N GLN A 88 10.49 3.58 -16.41
CA GLN A 88 9.13 3.97 -16.77
C GLN A 88 8.49 4.81 -15.65
N PRO A 89 8.46 6.15 -15.76
CA PRO A 89 7.97 7.04 -14.69
C PRO A 89 6.45 6.98 -14.49
N LEU A 90 5.68 6.45 -15.43
CA LEU A 90 4.23 6.24 -15.27
C LEU A 90 3.88 5.03 -14.38
N LEU A 91 4.88 4.22 -13.99
CA LEU A 91 4.63 3.07 -13.13
C LEU A 91 4.43 3.54 -11.69
N ILE A 92 3.27 3.18 -11.13
CA ILE A 92 2.93 3.45 -9.73
C ILE A 92 3.45 2.29 -8.88
N LEU A 93 4.43 2.56 -8.02
CA LEU A 93 4.96 1.59 -7.09
C LEU A 93 4.09 1.55 -5.82
N GLY A 94 3.74 0.36 -5.36
CA GLY A 94 2.91 0.17 -4.18
C GLY A 94 3.00 -1.26 -3.66
N VAL A 95 2.48 -1.45 -2.45
CA VAL A 95 2.33 -2.79 -1.88
C VAL A 95 1.09 -3.44 -2.48
N ALA A 96 1.27 -4.67 -2.95
CA ALA A 96 0.18 -5.50 -3.45
C ALA A 96 -0.12 -6.62 -2.45
N GLU A 97 -1.34 -7.12 -2.48
CA GLU A 97 -1.80 -8.20 -1.61
C GLU A 97 -0.93 -9.47 -1.66
N PRO A 98 -0.42 -9.95 -2.83
CA PRO A 98 0.47 -11.10 -2.84
C PRO A 98 1.73 -10.89 -1.99
N THR A 99 2.23 -9.65 -1.91
CA THR A 99 3.34 -9.31 -1.02
C THR A 99 2.91 -9.45 0.44
N VAL A 100 1.75 -8.91 0.83
CA VAL A 100 1.21 -9.04 2.19
C VAL A 100 1.06 -10.50 2.62
N ILE A 101 0.51 -11.35 1.75
CA ILE A 101 0.35 -12.78 2.01
C ILE A 101 1.70 -13.46 2.22
N MET A 102 2.71 -13.13 1.39
CA MET A 102 4.06 -13.68 1.54
C MET A 102 4.71 -13.26 2.86
N TYR A 103 4.56 -12.00 3.28
CA TYR A 103 5.07 -11.54 4.58
C TYR A 103 4.36 -12.22 5.76
N THR A 104 3.04 -12.42 5.66
CA THR A 104 2.25 -13.14 6.68
C THR A 104 2.68 -14.60 6.80
N TYR A 105 2.93 -15.26 5.66
CA TYR A 105 3.48 -16.61 5.64
C TYR A 105 4.88 -16.65 6.26
N LEU A 106 5.74 -15.69 5.91
CA LEU A 106 7.09 -15.59 6.46
C LEU A 106 7.09 -15.40 7.98
N TYR A 107 6.15 -14.58 8.48
CA TYR A 107 5.94 -14.37 9.90
C TYR A 107 5.47 -15.65 10.60
N SER A 108 4.47 -16.33 10.03
CA SER A 108 3.96 -17.61 10.54
C SER A 108 5.04 -18.69 10.56
N PHE A 109 5.90 -18.72 9.53
CA PHE A 109 7.05 -19.61 9.44
C PHE A 109 8.11 -19.32 10.52
N SER A 110 8.41 -18.04 10.77
CA SER A 110 9.31 -17.63 11.86
C SER A 110 8.77 -18.03 13.22
N LYS A 111 7.47 -17.82 13.45
CA LYS A 111 6.79 -18.17 14.71
C LYS A 111 6.71 -19.69 14.94
N GLY A 112 6.57 -20.48 13.87
CA GLY A 112 6.55 -21.94 13.94
C GLY A 112 7.89 -22.60 14.23
N ARG A 113 9.01 -21.86 14.16
CA ARG A 113 10.36 -22.36 14.46
C ARG A 113 10.84 -21.83 15.81
N ALA A 114 11.11 -22.74 16.74
CA ALA A 114 11.55 -22.41 18.10
C ALA A 114 12.87 -21.60 18.14
N GLU A 115 13.75 -21.77 17.14
CA GLU A 115 15.05 -21.10 17.08
C GLU A 115 14.99 -19.65 16.59
N LEU A 116 13.97 -19.29 15.81
CA LEU A 116 13.84 -17.94 15.22
C LEU A 116 12.93 -17.04 16.07
N GLY A 117 11.80 -17.60 16.56
CA GLY A 117 10.81 -16.84 17.32
C GLY A 117 10.21 -15.66 16.55
N SER A 118 9.37 -14.87 17.22
CA SER A 118 8.78 -13.65 16.63
C SER A 118 9.76 -12.48 16.59
N LYS A 119 10.75 -12.43 17.49
CA LYS A 119 11.67 -11.29 17.64
C LYS A 119 12.69 -11.16 16.50
N LEU A 120 13.08 -12.26 15.85
CA LEU A 120 14.07 -12.25 14.75
C LEU A 120 13.41 -12.20 13.35
N PHE A 121 12.08 -12.06 13.28
CA PHE A 121 11.35 -12.00 12.00
C PHE A 121 11.88 -10.90 11.07
N LEU A 122 12.15 -9.69 11.58
CA LEU A 122 12.68 -8.59 10.77
C LEU A 122 14.04 -8.90 10.13
N ALA A 123 14.95 -9.55 10.89
CA ALA A 123 16.26 -9.94 10.39
C ALA A 123 16.14 -11.02 9.31
N TRP A 124 15.26 -11.99 9.54
CA TRP A 124 14.95 -13.04 8.55
C TRP A 124 14.35 -12.46 7.26
N ALA A 125 13.37 -11.56 7.38
CA ALA A 125 12.78 -10.87 6.23
C ALA A 125 13.83 -10.05 5.44
N SER A 126 14.76 -9.41 6.15
CA SER A 126 15.87 -8.69 5.52
C SER A 126 16.79 -9.62 4.72
N TRP A 127 17.11 -10.81 5.26
CA TRP A 127 17.92 -11.80 4.54
C TRP A 127 17.23 -12.33 3.29
N VAL A 128 15.92 -12.57 3.36
CA VAL A 128 15.12 -12.93 2.16
C VAL A 128 15.16 -11.83 1.12
N CYS A 129 15.13 -10.55 1.53
CA CYS A 129 15.25 -9.42 0.61
C CYS A 129 16.63 -9.36 -0.06
N VAL A 130 17.72 -9.67 0.66
CA VAL A 130 19.09 -9.75 0.09
C VAL A 130 19.16 -10.79 -1.03
N TRP A 131 18.66 -12.00 -0.78
CA TRP A 131 18.62 -13.05 -1.82
C TRP A 131 17.71 -12.69 -2.99
N THR A 132 16.57 -12.07 -2.70
CA THR A 132 15.65 -11.59 -3.74
C THR A 132 16.32 -10.54 -4.63
N ALA A 133 17.03 -9.58 -4.04
CA ALA A 133 17.79 -8.57 -4.79
C ALA A 133 18.89 -9.21 -5.65
N LEU A 134 19.65 -10.17 -5.11
CA LEU A 134 20.68 -10.90 -5.84
C LEU A 134 20.09 -11.65 -7.06
N LEU A 135 18.97 -12.34 -6.87
CA LEU A 135 18.28 -13.05 -7.95
C LEU A 135 17.74 -12.08 -9.02
N LEU A 136 17.20 -10.92 -8.62
CA LEU A 136 16.75 -9.89 -9.56
C LEU A 136 17.91 -9.32 -10.39
N PHE A 137 19.07 -9.05 -9.78
CA PHE A 137 20.26 -8.62 -10.51
C PHE A 137 20.72 -9.68 -11.50
N LEU A 138 20.72 -10.95 -11.09
CA LEU A 138 21.09 -12.07 -11.96
C LEU A 138 20.15 -12.17 -13.17
N LEU A 139 18.84 -12.10 -12.95
CA LEU A 139 17.84 -12.12 -14.01
C LEU A 139 17.97 -10.92 -14.97
N ALA A 140 18.33 -9.74 -14.46
CA ALA A 140 18.58 -8.55 -15.27
C ALA A 140 19.82 -8.71 -16.16
N ILE A 141 20.92 -9.27 -15.64
CA ILE A 141 22.16 -9.52 -16.40
C ILE A 141 21.91 -10.51 -17.55
N PHE A 142 21.14 -11.56 -17.29
CA PHE A 142 20.77 -12.57 -18.29
C PHE A 142 19.64 -12.16 -19.24
N ASN A 143 19.11 -10.92 -19.10
CA ASN A 143 18.02 -10.40 -19.92
C ASN A 143 16.78 -11.30 -19.92
N ALA A 144 16.43 -11.86 -18.74
CA ALA A 144 15.25 -12.71 -18.56
C ALA A 144 13.93 -11.95 -18.85
N CYS A 145 13.96 -10.61 -18.81
CA CYS A 145 12.84 -9.75 -19.17
C CYS A 145 12.28 -10.01 -20.58
N ALA A 146 13.06 -10.62 -21.49
CA ALA A 146 12.56 -11.04 -22.80
C ALA A 146 11.36 -12.01 -22.71
N ILE A 147 11.24 -12.77 -21.61
CA ILE A 147 10.12 -13.69 -21.36
C ILE A 147 8.78 -12.94 -21.26
N ILE A 148 8.79 -11.66 -20.84
CA ILE A 148 7.55 -10.89 -20.71
C ILE A 148 6.82 -10.72 -22.04
N THR A 149 7.54 -10.72 -23.16
CA THR A 149 6.93 -10.64 -24.50
C THR A 149 6.13 -11.89 -24.89
N ARG A 150 6.33 -13.00 -24.17
CA ARG A 150 5.55 -14.24 -24.32
C ARG A 150 4.27 -14.22 -23.48
N PHE A 151 4.15 -13.31 -22.51
CA PHE A 151 2.90 -13.17 -21.78
C PHE A 151 1.81 -12.65 -22.70
N THR A 152 0.75 -13.44 -22.85
CA THR A 152 -0.38 -13.09 -23.70
C THR A 152 -1.28 -12.08 -22.99
N ARG A 153 -2.07 -11.35 -23.79
CA ARG A 153 -3.12 -10.46 -23.28
C ARG A 153 -4.07 -11.16 -22.30
N ILE A 154 -4.40 -12.43 -22.57
CA ILE A 154 -5.25 -13.26 -21.71
C ILE A 154 -4.64 -13.40 -20.31
N ALA A 155 -3.33 -13.66 -20.21
CA ALA A 155 -2.66 -13.76 -18.91
C ALA A 155 -2.70 -12.44 -18.14
N GLY A 156 -2.52 -11.30 -18.82
CA GLY A 156 -2.61 -9.97 -18.20
C GLY A 156 -4.02 -9.66 -17.68
N GLU A 157 -5.06 -9.94 -18.47
CA GLU A 157 -6.46 -9.71 -18.07
C GLU A 157 -6.87 -10.64 -16.91
N LEU A 158 -6.46 -11.92 -16.93
CA LEU A 158 -6.71 -12.86 -15.82
C LEU A 158 -5.98 -12.44 -14.54
N PHE A 159 -4.73 -11.97 -14.65
CA PHE A 159 -4.00 -11.47 -13.48
C PHE A 159 -4.68 -10.23 -12.88
N GLY A 160 -5.13 -9.29 -13.73
CA GLY A 160 -5.91 -8.14 -13.29
C GLY A 160 -7.23 -8.52 -12.62
N MET A 161 -7.95 -9.52 -13.17
CA MET A 161 -9.17 -10.05 -12.55
C MET A 161 -8.89 -10.68 -11.18
N LEU A 162 -7.81 -11.46 -11.05
CA LEU A 162 -7.42 -12.08 -9.78
C LEU A 162 -7.18 -11.02 -8.70
N ILE A 163 -6.39 -9.99 -9.00
CA ILE A 163 -6.13 -8.89 -8.07
C ILE A 163 -7.43 -8.17 -7.67
N ALA A 164 -8.35 -7.95 -8.61
CA ALA A 164 -9.64 -7.32 -8.31
C ALA A 164 -10.51 -8.17 -7.37
N VAL A 165 -10.57 -9.49 -7.60
CA VAL A 165 -11.33 -10.42 -6.74
C VAL A 165 -10.74 -10.47 -5.33
N LEU A 166 -9.42 -10.56 -5.23
CA LEU A 166 -8.70 -10.58 -3.95
C LEU A 166 -8.95 -9.27 -3.16
N PHE A 167 -8.89 -8.12 -3.82
CA PHE A 167 -9.17 -6.84 -3.18
C PHE A 167 -10.62 -6.71 -2.66
N ILE A 168 -11.60 -7.26 -3.40
CA ILE A 168 -12.99 -7.31 -2.95
C ILE A 168 -13.14 -8.25 -1.74
N GLN A 169 -12.45 -9.39 -1.76
CA GLN A 169 -12.47 -10.35 -0.65
C GLN A 169 -11.91 -9.72 0.63
N GLU A 170 -10.78 -9.01 0.55
CA GLU A 170 -10.20 -8.32 1.71
C GLU A 170 -11.09 -7.18 2.20
N ALA A 171 -11.73 -6.43 1.31
CA ALA A 171 -12.73 -5.43 1.72
C ALA A 171 -13.89 -6.05 2.49
N VAL A 172 -14.38 -7.23 2.07
CA VAL A 172 -15.45 -7.97 2.77
C VAL A 172 -14.96 -8.51 4.12
N LYS A 173 -13.75 -9.10 4.18
CA LYS A 173 -13.15 -9.55 5.45
C LYS A 173 -12.96 -8.40 6.42
N GLY A 174 -12.51 -7.23 5.95
CA GLY A 174 -12.37 -6.01 6.74
C GLY A 174 -13.70 -5.61 7.38
N MET A 175 -14.78 -5.56 6.58
CA MET A 175 -16.12 -5.25 7.09
C MET A 175 -16.62 -6.27 8.11
N ILE A 176 -16.40 -7.57 7.89
CA ILE A 176 -16.79 -8.64 8.83
C ILE A 176 -15.99 -8.53 10.13
N SER A 177 -14.73 -8.12 10.04
CA SER A 177 -13.84 -8.04 11.21
C SER A 177 -14.30 -6.99 12.23
N GLU A 178 -15.01 -5.95 11.81
CA GLU A 178 -15.62 -4.93 12.69
C GLU A 178 -16.78 -5.47 13.54
N PHE A 179 -17.39 -6.59 13.12
CA PHE A 179 -18.41 -7.29 13.92
C PHE A 179 -17.80 -8.24 14.96
N SER A 180 -16.46 -8.39 14.97
CA SER A 180 -15.75 -9.33 15.85
C SER A 180 -14.90 -8.58 16.86
N VAL A 181 -14.69 -9.16 18.04
CA VAL A 181 -13.80 -8.59 19.07
C VAL A 181 -12.35 -8.61 18.55
N PRO A 182 -11.58 -7.51 18.67
CA PRO A 182 -10.16 -7.50 18.34
C PRO A 182 -9.41 -8.57 19.14
N LYS A 183 -8.62 -9.41 18.47
CA LYS A 183 -7.90 -10.55 19.10
C LYS A 183 -6.86 -10.13 20.15
N ALA A 184 -6.53 -8.84 20.24
CA ALA A 184 -5.49 -8.29 21.11
C ALA A 184 -6.02 -7.59 22.37
N GLU A 185 -7.34 -7.51 22.57
CA GLU A 185 -7.96 -6.79 23.69
C GLU A 185 -8.72 -7.75 24.64
N ASP A 186 -8.74 -7.39 25.93
CA ASP A 186 -9.35 -8.21 26.97
C ASP A 186 -10.88 -8.36 26.75
N PRO A 187 -11.41 -9.59 26.62
CA PRO A 187 -12.84 -9.84 26.33
C PRO A 187 -13.80 -9.43 27.46
N LYS A 188 -13.29 -8.85 28.56
CA LYS A 188 -14.02 -8.46 29.75
C LYS A 188 -14.37 -6.96 29.83
N LEU A 189 -13.93 -6.13 28.88
CA LEU A 189 -14.30 -4.71 28.87
C LEU A 189 -15.78 -4.52 28.47
N GLU A 190 -16.48 -3.58 29.11
CA GLU A 190 -17.88 -3.23 28.83
C GLU A 190 -18.12 -2.81 27.35
N HIS A 191 -17.06 -2.42 26.65
CA HIS A 191 -17.05 -2.05 25.23
C HIS A 191 -17.27 -3.23 24.27
N HIS A 192 -17.14 -4.48 24.72
CA HIS A 192 -17.33 -5.68 23.90
C HIS A 192 -18.70 -6.35 24.11
N GLN A 193 -19.65 -5.67 24.76
CA GLN A 193 -21.03 -6.14 24.79
C GLN A 193 -21.60 -6.23 23.36
N PHE A 194 -22.39 -7.27 23.11
CA PHE A 194 -22.98 -7.58 21.80
C PHE A 194 -23.67 -6.36 21.14
N GLN A 195 -24.30 -5.50 21.94
CA GLN A 195 -24.98 -4.29 21.47
C GLN A 195 -24.01 -3.30 20.81
N TRP A 196 -22.84 -3.05 21.39
CA TRP A 196 -21.84 -2.11 20.86
C TRP A 196 -21.12 -2.66 19.63
N LEU A 197 -20.82 -3.96 19.65
CA LEU A 197 -20.21 -4.65 18.51
C LEU A 197 -21.13 -4.64 17.27
N TYR A 198 -22.43 -4.87 17.48
CA TYR A 198 -23.43 -4.82 16.44
C TYR A 198 -23.61 -3.40 15.86
N VAL A 199 -23.64 -2.37 16.72
CA VAL A 199 -23.73 -0.97 16.29
C VAL A 199 -22.50 -0.55 15.50
N ASN A 200 -21.29 -0.92 15.94
CA ASN A 200 -20.04 -0.61 15.24
C ASN A 200 -20.00 -1.28 13.85
N GLY A 201 -20.33 -2.57 13.78
CA GLY A 201 -20.38 -3.27 12.50
C GLY A 201 -21.43 -2.69 11.54
N LEU A 202 -22.62 -2.35 12.02
CA LEU A 202 -23.65 -1.70 11.20
C LEU A 202 -23.19 -0.33 10.68
N LEU A 203 -22.54 0.47 11.53
CA LEU A 203 -21.98 1.77 11.15
C LEU A 203 -20.87 1.61 10.10
N SER A 204 -20.01 0.60 10.23
CA SER A 204 -18.97 0.26 9.25
C SER A 204 -19.57 -0.07 7.88
N ILE A 205 -20.64 -0.86 7.83
CA ILE A 205 -21.38 -1.14 6.58
C ILE A 205 -21.92 0.16 5.97
N ILE A 206 -22.58 1.02 6.78
CA ILE A 206 -23.16 2.28 6.30
C ILE A 206 -22.06 3.18 5.71
N PHE A 207 -20.92 3.33 6.39
CA PHE A 207 -19.81 4.14 5.92
C PHE A 207 -19.11 3.55 4.70
N SER A 208 -18.92 2.23 4.63
CA SER A 208 -18.31 1.55 3.49
C SER A 208 -19.16 1.70 2.21
N PHE A 209 -20.46 1.38 2.28
CA PHE A 209 -21.38 1.55 1.15
C PHE A 209 -21.61 3.03 0.81
N GLY A 210 -21.69 3.89 1.82
CA GLY A 210 -21.79 5.34 1.66
C GLY A 210 -20.61 5.91 0.87
N LEU A 211 -19.39 5.58 1.29
CA LEU A 211 -18.16 5.96 0.59
C LEU A 211 -18.12 5.41 -0.84
N LEU A 212 -18.45 4.13 -1.03
CA LEU A 212 -18.47 3.49 -2.35
C LEU A 212 -19.43 4.18 -3.32
N ILE A 213 -20.68 4.39 -2.90
CA ILE A 213 -21.72 5.01 -3.75
C ILE A 213 -21.33 6.44 -4.08
N THR A 214 -20.90 7.22 -3.08
CA THR A 214 -20.53 8.62 -3.28
C THR A 214 -19.27 8.77 -4.13
N ALA A 215 -18.25 7.92 -3.95
CA ALA A 215 -17.05 7.90 -4.80
C ALA A 215 -17.38 7.53 -6.26
N LEU A 216 -18.24 6.53 -6.48
CA LEU A 216 -18.70 6.16 -7.83
C LEU A 216 -19.51 7.28 -8.50
N LYS A 217 -20.35 7.99 -7.74
CA LYS A 217 -21.09 9.16 -8.21
C LYS A 217 -20.13 10.31 -8.55
N SER A 218 -19.11 10.55 -7.73
CA SER A 218 -18.09 11.57 -7.98
C SER A 218 -17.31 11.31 -9.25
N ARG A 219 -16.95 10.04 -9.53
CA ARG A 219 -16.29 9.67 -10.81
C ARG A 219 -17.18 9.90 -12.03
N ARG A 220 -18.51 9.74 -11.88
CA ARG A 220 -19.51 10.06 -12.92
C ARG A 220 -19.87 11.54 -12.95
N ALA A 221 -19.27 12.40 -12.11
CA ALA A 221 -19.60 13.82 -12.09
C ALA A 221 -19.34 14.49 -13.44
N ARG A 222 -18.32 14.09 -14.23
CA ARG A 222 -18.06 14.65 -15.58
C ARG A 222 -19.25 14.58 -16.54
N SER A 223 -20.15 13.61 -16.37
CA SER A 223 -21.34 13.46 -17.22
C SER A 223 -22.62 14.02 -16.59
N TRP A 224 -22.53 14.68 -15.42
CA TRP A 224 -23.69 15.36 -14.85
C TRP A 224 -24.15 16.52 -15.73
N ARG A 225 -25.47 16.61 -15.88
CA ARG A 225 -26.19 17.70 -16.55
C ARG A 225 -26.29 18.95 -15.70
N TYR A 226 -26.09 18.81 -14.38
CA TYR A 226 -26.17 19.89 -13.40
C TYR A 226 -24.77 20.27 -12.93
N GLY A 227 -24.50 21.57 -12.81
CA GLY A 227 -23.23 22.12 -12.33
C GLY A 227 -22.41 22.84 -13.41
N THR A 228 -21.53 23.74 -12.97
CA THR A 228 -20.61 24.46 -13.87
C THR A 228 -19.49 23.52 -14.34
N GLY A 229 -18.96 23.76 -15.55
CA GLY A 229 -17.94 22.89 -16.14
C GLY A 229 -16.66 22.74 -15.30
N SER A 230 -16.23 23.83 -14.65
CA SER A 230 -15.05 23.83 -13.78
C SER A 230 -15.26 23.01 -12.50
N LEU A 231 -16.39 23.21 -11.82
CA LEU A 231 -16.73 22.50 -10.58
C LEU A 231 -16.93 21.00 -10.83
N ARG A 232 -17.47 20.66 -12.01
CA ARG A 232 -17.62 19.29 -12.49
C ARG A 232 -16.29 18.60 -12.76
N GLY A 233 -15.32 19.32 -13.35
CA GLY A 233 -13.95 18.83 -13.52
C GLY A 233 -13.29 18.57 -12.17
N PHE A 234 -13.37 19.53 -11.25
CA PHE A 234 -12.80 19.41 -9.91
C PHE A 234 -13.36 18.22 -9.12
N ILE A 235 -14.69 18.04 -9.07
CA ILE A 235 -15.34 16.92 -8.36
C ILE A 235 -14.99 15.57 -9.00
N ALA A 236 -14.78 15.53 -10.32
CA ALA A 236 -14.38 14.30 -10.99
C ALA A 236 -12.93 13.93 -10.69
N ASP A 237 -12.04 14.93 -10.64
CA ASP A 237 -10.60 14.74 -10.49
C ASP A 237 -10.22 14.48 -9.02
N TYR A 238 -10.84 15.19 -8.08
CA TYR A 238 -10.60 15.07 -6.64
C TYR A 238 -11.66 14.23 -5.91
N GLY A 239 -12.56 13.59 -6.64
CA GLY A 239 -13.76 12.97 -6.07
C GLY A 239 -13.51 11.90 -5.02
N VAL A 240 -12.62 10.95 -5.32
CA VAL A 240 -12.27 9.88 -4.37
C VAL A 240 -11.64 10.44 -3.10
N PRO A 241 -10.58 11.29 -3.16
CA PRO A 241 -10.03 11.95 -1.97
C PRO A 241 -11.05 12.74 -1.17
N LEU A 242 -11.86 13.57 -1.85
CA LEU A 242 -12.84 14.44 -1.22
C LEU A 242 -13.88 13.61 -0.46
N MET A 243 -14.36 12.51 -1.05
CA MET A 243 -15.30 11.62 -0.38
C MET A 243 -14.67 10.92 0.82
N VAL A 244 -13.41 10.49 0.75
CA VAL A 244 -12.71 9.94 1.93
C VAL A 244 -12.68 10.97 3.06
N VAL A 245 -12.22 12.20 2.80
CA VAL A 245 -12.17 13.25 3.82
C VAL A 245 -13.56 13.56 4.39
N LEU A 246 -14.59 13.65 3.54
CA LEU A 246 -15.96 13.92 3.97
C LEU A 246 -16.52 12.81 4.86
N TRP A 247 -16.37 11.54 4.47
CA TRP A 247 -16.85 10.40 5.27
C TRP A 247 -16.04 10.22 6.56
N THR A 248 -14.73 10.50 6.54
CA THR A 248 -13.92 10.55 7.75
C THR A 248 -14.40 11.66 8.68
N ALA A 249 -14.63 12.88 8.18
CA ALA A 249 -15.15 14.00 8.98
C ALA A 249 -16.56 13.69 9.55
N LEU A 250 -17.42 13.05 8.76
CA LEU A 250 -18.73 12.60 9.22
C LEU A 250 -18.60 11.56 10.35
N SER A 251 -17.66 10.62 10.23
CA SER A 251 -17.37 9.63 11.28
C SER A 251 -16.96 10.29 12.60
N TYR A 252 -16.14 11.35 12.54
CA TYR A 252 -15.75 12.16 13.71
C TYR A 252 -16.89 13.03 14.26
N SER A 253 -17.89 13.37 13.44
CA SER A 253 -19.02 14.22 13.83
C SER A 253 -20.14 13.45 14.56
N VAL A 254 -20.11 12.11 14.54
CA VAL A 254 -21.09 11.28 15.27
C VAL A 254 -20.83 11.39 16.79
N PRO A 255 -21.83 11.69 17.63
CA PRO A 255 -21.65 12.32 18.94
C PRO A 255 -20.71 11.57 19.91
N SER A 256 -19.97 12.37 20.67
CA SER A 256 -19.04 12.07 21.77
C SER A 256 -19.64 11.40 23.02
N LYS A 257 -20.89 10.91 22.97
CA LYS A 257 -21.54 10.17 24.07
C LYS A 257 -21.31 8.66 23.99
N ILE A 258 -20.17 8.25 23.45
CA ILE A 258 -19.74 6.86 23.37
C ILE A 258 -18.45 6.81 24.18
N PRO A 259 -18.33 5.92 25.20
CA PRO A 259 -17.21 5.93 26.12
C PRO A 259 -15.86 5.82 25.38
N GLU A 260 -14.83 6.44 25.95
CA GLU A 260 -13.51 6.72 25.34
C GLU A 260 -12.71 5.48 24.87
N GLY A 261 -13.21 4.27 25.12
CA GLY A 261 -12.59 2.98 24.78
C GLY A 261 -13.10 2.30 23.51
N VAL A 262 -13.86 2.97 22.63
CA VAL A 262 -14.15 2.42 21.29
C VAL A 262 -13.04 2.84 20.33
N PRO A 263 -12.21 1.91 19.81
CA PRO A 263 -11.15 2.24 18.86
C PRO A 263 -11.78 2.62 17.51
N ARG A 264 -12.24 3.88 17.42
CA ARG A 264 -12.55 4.56 16.14
C ARG A 264 -11.30 5.17 15.52
N ARG A 265 -10.13 4.91 16.11
CA ARG A 265 -8.85 5.48 15.73
C ARG A 265 -8.00 4.35 15.18
N LEU A 266 -7.57 4.47 13.93
CA LEU A 266 -6.29 3.88 13.53
C LEU A 266 -5.24 4.54 14.43
N PHE A 267 -4.90 3.89 15.55
CA PHE A 267 -3.82 4.34 16.40
C PHE A 267 -2.50 3.95 15.71
N CYS A 268 -2.11 4.75 14.73
CA CYS A 268 -0.76 4.70 14.20
C CYS A 268 0.11 5.48 15.18
N PRO A 269 1.03 4.83 15.92
CA PRO A 269 2.02 5.57 16.69
C PRO A 269 2.77 6.47 15.73
N LEU A 270 2.98 7.73 16.15
CA LEU A 270 3.69 8.69 15.31
C LEU A 270 5.12 8.15 15.07
N PRO A 271 5.72 8.38 13.89
CA PRO A 271 7.02 7.79 13.58
C PRO A 271 8.15 8.19 14.54
N TRP A 272 7.96 9.24 15.36
CA TRP A 272 8.88 9.71 16.40
C TRP A 272 8.53 9.25 17.83
N GLU A 273 7.50 8.42 18.04
CA GLU A 273 7.17 7.86 19.35
C GLU A 273 8.04 6.65 19.70
N SER A 274 8.27 6.42 20.99
CA SER A 274 9.15 5.33 21.47
C SER A 274 8.71 3.93 21.05
N ALA A 275 7.40 3.74 20.77
CA ALA A 275 6.86 2.48 20.28
C ALA A 275 7.30 2.13 18.85
N SER A 276 7.49 3.12 17.96
CA SER A 276 8.00 2.90 16.59
C SER A 276 9.54 2.87 16.54
N LEU A 277 10.23 3.53 17.48
CA LEU A 277 11.70 3.57 17.55
C LEU A 277 12.34 2.22 17.91
N TYR A 278 11.59 1.28 18.50
CA TYR A 278 12.09 -0.06 18.83
C TYR A 278 12.59 -0.80 17.56
N HIS A 279 11.85 -0.73 16.45
CA HIS A 279 12.23 -1.38 15.19
C HIS A 279 13.50 -0.77 14.56
N TRP A 280 13.69 0.55 14.66
CA TRP A 280 14.90 1.23 14.20
C TRP A 280 16.14 0.90 15.05
N THR A 281 15.93 0.59 16.32
CA THR A 281 17.03 0.20 17.24
C THR A 281 17.56 -1.19 16.90
N VAL A 282 16.71 -2.12 16.46
CA VAL A 282 17.12 -3.45 15.98
C VAL A 282 18.01 -3.35 14.72
N ILE A 283 17.75 -2.39 13.83
CA ILE A 283 18.59 -2.14 12.65
C ILE A 283 20.00 -1.65 13.06
N LYS A 284 20.09 -0.78 14.09
CA LYS A 284 21.40 -0.36 14.66
C LYS A 284 22.17 -1.54 15.26
N VAL A 285 21.49 -2.42 15.99
CA VAL A 285 22.11 -3.63 16.57
C VAL A 285 22.57 -4.60 15.46
N LEU A 286 21.80 -4.75 14.38
CA LEU A 286 22.18 -5.57 13.23
C LEU A 286 23.38 -4.99 12.46
N SER A 287 23.48 -3.66 12.34
CA SER A 287 24.64 -3.01 11.73
C SER A 287 25.93 -3.17 12.54
N PHE A 288 25.81 -3.28 13.87
CA PHE A 288 26.93 -3.60 14.76
C PHE A 288 27.37 -5.06 14.61
N LEU A 289 26.41 -5.99 14.53
CA LEU A 289 26.68 -7.42 14.33
C LEU A 289 27.32 -7.75 12.97
N PHE A 290 27.03 -6.97 11.93
CA PHE A 290 27.69 -7.11 10.61
C PHE A 290 29.07 -6.43 10.54
N SER A 291 29.44 -5.61 11.53
CA SER A 291 30.78 -4.99 11.59
C SER A 291 31.78 -5.80 12.43
N GLU A 292 31.31 -6.82 13.17
CA GLU A 292 32.13 -7.73 13.99
C GLU A 292 32.27 -9.15 13.39
N CYS A 293 31.79 -9.38 12.16
CA CYS A 293 32.06 -10.57 11.34
C CYS A 293 32.89 -10.16 10.12
#